data_AF-A0A1F6Y803-F1
#
_entry.id   AF-A0A1F6Y803-F1
#
_cell.length_a   1.000
_cell.length_b   1.000
_cell.length_c   1.000
_cell.angle_alpha   90.00
_cell.angle_beta   90.00
_cell.angle_gamma   90.00
#
_symmetry.space_group_name_H-M   'P 1'
#
loop_
_entity.id
_entity.type
_entity.pdbx_description
1 polymer ?
#
loop_
_entity_poly.entity_id
_entity_poly.type
_entity_poly.pdbx_seq_one_letter_code
_entity_poly.pdbx_strand_id
1 'polypeptide(L)'
;MIVRKILGLREYHFGVLAIYAILCPLIFTFYSDRLSYNFIWGNLGLPTVATLGSLLAFYLLNRVFGWCKFKWQRLTLLQIFATLLYALLFAFPEELIFRGIIQTFLQTYLENTVVVVILSGLIFGLAHLPNGSHGLHPSKWNWQFAIVTFVGGLLFAYIFALTRSLLIPTILHGLFLAFFRFYIKGK
;
A
#
# COMPACT_ATOMS: atom_id res chain seq x y z
N MET A 1 9.09 19.60 -14.39
CA MET A 1 7.86 19.71 -15.20
C MET A 1 7.55 18.45 -16.02
N ILE A 2 8.56 17.82 -16.66
CA ILE A 2 8.40 16.61 -17.50
C ILE A 2 7.91 15.39 -16.68
N VAL A 3 8.53 15.12 -15.52
CA VAL A 3 8.15 14.00 -14.63
C VAL A 3 6.71 14.10 -14.14
N ARG A 4 6.20 15.34 -13.87
CA ARG A 4 4.80 15.59 -13.48
C ARG A 4 3.81 15.09 -14.52
N LYS A 5 4.12 15.34 -15.80
CA LYS A 5 3.26 15.01 -16.94
C LYS A 5 3.35 13.53 -17.32
N ILE A 6 4.53 12.92 -17.18
CA ILE A 6 4.76 11.48 -17.42
C ILE A 6 4.13 10.62 -16.33
N LEU A 7 4.29 11.00 -15.06
CA LEU A 7 3.73 10.24 -13.94
C LEU A 7 2.30 10.64 -13.59
N GLY A 8 1.75 11.73 -14.12
CA GLY A 8 0.38 12.18 -13.80
C GLY A 8 0.18 12.45 -12.31
N LEU A 9 1.16 13.08 -11.66
CA LEU A 9 1.16 13.30 -10.21
C LEU A 9 0.52 14.64 -9.84
N ARG A 10 -0.46 14.59 -8.94
CA ARG A 10 -1.02 15.77 -8.26
C ARG A 10 0.03 16.38 -7.32
N GLU A 11 -0.07 17.67 -7.01
CA GLU A 11 0.89 18.36 -6.13
C GLU A 11 1.01 17.71 -4.75
N TYR A 12 -0.12 17.19 -4.23
CA TYR A 12 -0.17 16.41 -3.00
C TYR A 12 0.81 15.22 -3.00
N HIS A 13 0.92 14.48 -4.11
CA HIS A 13 1.82 13.32 -4.19
C HIS A 13 3.30 13.73 -4.11
N PHE A 14 3.66 14.94 -4.55
CA PHE A 14 5.03 15.44 -4.39
C PHE A 14 5.36 15.74 -2.94
N GLY A 15 4.41 16.33 -2.19
CA GLY A 15 4.58 16.56 -0.76
C GLY A 15 4.82 15.25 -0.01
N VAL A 16 4.01 14.23 -0.30
CA VAL A 16 4.17 12.88 0.28
C VAL A 16 5.54 12.27 -0.07
N LEU A 17 5.94 12.32 -1.35
CA LEU A 17 7.24 11.79 -1.77
C LEU A 17 8.41 12.56 -1.13
N ALA A 18 8.30 13.87 -0.94
CA ALA A 18 9.31 14.67 -0.26
C ALA A 18 9.43 14.27 1.23
N ILE A 19 8.31 14.03 1.90
CA ILE A 19 8.29 13.49 3.26
C ILE A 19 8.95 12.11 3.30
N TYR A 20 8.61 11.21 2.37
CA TYR A 20 9.21 9.88 2.29
C TYR A 20 10.72 9.94 2.02
N ALA A 21 11.17 10.86 1.17
CA ALA A 21 12.59 11.05 0.88
C ALA A 21 13.40 11.52 2.11
N ILE A 22 12.76 12.15 3.10
CA ILE A 22 13.38 12.55 4.37
C ILE A 22 13.23 11.43 5.41
N LEU A 23 12.04 10.85 5.55
CA LEU A 23 11.75 9.84 6.58
C LEU A 23 12.48 8.52 6.33
N CYS A 24 12.53 8.03 5.09
CA CYS A 24 13.13 6.73 4.81
C CYS A 24 14.62 6.67 5.22
N PRO A 25 15.48 7.63 4.86
CA PRO A 25 16.86 7.65 5.34
C PRO A 25 16.95 7.67 6.86
N LEU A 26 16.15 8.50 7.54
CA LEU A 26 16.14 8.55 9.01
C LEU A 26 15.75 7.20 9.63
N ILE A 27 14.74 6.54 9.09
CA ILE A 27 14.33 5.21 9.55
C ILE A 27 15.46 4.21 9.34
N PHE A 28 16.15 4.21 8.19
CA PHE A 28 17.30 3.33 7.99
C PHE A 28 18.45 3.64 8.96
N THR A 29 18.70 4.92 9.26
CA THR A 29 19.76 5.30 10.22
C THR A 29 19.45 4.87 11.65
N PHE A 30 18.18 4.94 12.08
CA PHE A 30 17.81 4.68 13.49
C PHE A 30 17.20 3.30 13.75
N TYR A 31 16.75 2.59 12.71
CA TYR A 31 16.01 1.32 12.84
C TYR A 31 16.56 0.18 11.95
N SER A 32 17.72 0.35 11.29
CA SER A 32 18.31 -0.65 10.37
C SER A 32 18.24 -2.08 10.88
N ASP A 33 18.60 -2.30 12.15
CA ASP A 33 18.79 -3.62 12.74
C ASP A 33 17.48 -4.38 12.94
N ARG A 34 16.34 -3.67 12.87
CA ARG A 34 14.99 -4.21 13.01
C ARG A 34 14.29 -4.44 11.68
N LEU A 35 14.88 -4.00 10.56
CA LEU A 35 14.31 -4.11 9.23
C LEU A 35 14.81 -5.40 8.56
N SER A 36 13.88 -6.26 8.16
CA SER A 36 14.21 -7.47 7.40
C SER A 36 13.63 -7.39 5.99
N TYR A 37 14.49 -7.53 4.98
CA TYR A 37 14.13 -7.62 3.55
C TYR A 37 14.54 -8.98 2.98
N ASN A 38 14.24 -10.06 3.70
CA ASN A 38 14.61 -11.40 3.29
C ASN A 38 13.64 -11.96 2.24
N PHE A 39 14.16 -12.68 1.25
CA PHE A 39 13.36 -13.42 0.28
C PHE A 39 13.24 -14.88 0.73
N ILE A 40 12.03 -15.29 1.15
CA ILE A 40 11.79 -16.64 1.70
C ILE A 40 11.09 -17.50 0.65
N TRP A 41 11.87 -18.32 -0.07
CA TRP A 41 11.40 -19.18 -1.17
C TRP A 41 10.30 -20.18 -0.75
N GLY A 42 10.37 -20.71 0.48
CA GLY A 42 9.48 -21.78 0.96
C GLY A 42 8.04 -21.36 1.27
N ASN A 43 7.75 -20.06 1.34
CA ASN A 43 6.43 -19.55 1.77
C ASN A 43 5.69 -18.77 0.68
N LEU A 44 6.15 -18.73 -0.58
CA LEU A 44 5.52 -17.91 -1.63
C LEU A 44 4.10 -18.34 -2.01
N GLY A 45 3.71 -19.59 -1.77
CA GLY A 45 2.36 -20.08 -2.07
C GLY A 45 1.28 -19.28 -1.33
N LEU A 46 1.48 -19.02 -0.03
CA LEU A 46 0.46 -18.35 0.79
C LEU A 46 0.26 -16.86 0.44
N PRO A 47 1.32 -16.03 0.32
CA PRO A 47 1.23 -14.65 -0.17
C PRO A 47 0.63 -14.58 -1.59
N THR A 48 0.95 -15.54 -2.46
CA THR A 48 0.38 -15.59 -3.82
C THR A 48 -1.13 -15.83 -3.76
N VAL A 49 -1.57 -16.85 -3.01
CA VAL A 49 -3.00 -17.14 -2.81
C VAL A 49 -3.71 -15.96 -2.14
N ALA A 50 -3.11 -15.36 -1.13
CA ALA A 50 -3.70 -14.22 -0.42
C ALA A 50 -3.81 -12.97 -1.33
N THR A 51 -2.83 -12.76 -2.19
CA THR A 51 -2.84 -11.69 -3.20
C THR A 51 -3.92 -11.91 -4.25
N LEU A 52 -3.94 -13.09 -4.88
CA LEU A 52 -4.94 -13.44 -5.88
C LEU A 52 -6.35 -13.42 -5.29
N GLY A 53 -6.52 -13.96 -4.08
CA GLY A 53 -7.76 -13.92 -3.32
C GLY A 53 -8.22 -12.50 -3.03
N SER A 54 -7.30 -11.59 -2.69
CA SER A 54 -7.63 -10.18 -2.42
C SER A 54 -7.95 -9.39 -3.68
N LEU A 55 -7.28 -9.65 -4.81
CA LEU A 55 -7.64 -9.10 -6.12
C LEU A 55 -9.01 -9.60 -6.56
N LEU A 56 -9.31 -10.90 -6.36
CA LEU A 56 -10.62 -11.48 -6.64
C LEU A 56 -11.69 -10.88 -5.73
N ALA A 57 -11.44 -10.75 -4.43
CA ALA A 57 -12.37 -10.14 -3.49
C ALA A 57 -12.66 -8.68 -3.88
N PHE A 58 -11.64 -7.90 -4.23
CA PHE A 58 -11.84 -6.53 -4.72
C PHE A 58 -12.68 -6.52 -6.01
N TYR A 59 -12.40 -7.41 -6.96
CA TYR A 59 -13.18 -7.54 -8.19
C TYR A 59 -14.66 -7.85 -7.90
N LEU A 60 -14.94 -8.80 -7.00
CA LEU A 60 -16.30 -9.17 -6.60
C LEU A 60 -17.02 -8.03 -5.85
N LEU A 61 -16.35 -7.37 -4.90
CA LEU A 61 -16.90 -6.19 -4.22
C LEU A 61 -17.23 -5.08 -5.22
N ASN A 62 -16.33 -4.84 -6.19
CA ASN A 62 -16.58 -3.86 -7.23
C ASN A 62 -17.76 -4.22 -8.15
N ARG A 63 -18.03 -5.52 -8.37
CA ARG A 63 -19.22 -5.98 -9.12
C ARG A 63 -20.52 -5.72 -8.36
N VAL A 64 -20.50 -5.84 -7.03
CA VAL A 64 -21.68 -5.58 -6.19
C VAL A 64 -21.93 -4.08 -6.04
N PHE A 65 -20.90 -3.29 -5.76
CA PHE A 65 -21.06 -1.88 -5.40
C PHE A 65 -20.81 -0.89 -6.55
N GLY A 66 -20.25 -1.34 -7.68
CA GLY A 66 -20.04 -0.50 -8.86
C GLY A 66 -19.06 0.66 -8.65
N TRP A 67 -18.11 0.54 -7.71
CA TRP A 67 -17.21 1.62 -7.31
C TRP A 67 -16.28 2.11 -8.42
N CYS A 68 -15.80 1.22 -9.29
CA CYS A 68 -14.80 1.48 -10.31
C CYS A 68 -15.23 0.90 -11.67
N LYS A 69 -15.03 1.70 -12.73
CA LYS A 69 -15.16 1.23 -14.12
C LYS A 69 -13.80 0.71 -14.57
N PHE A 70 -13.67 -0.61 -14.69
CA PHE A 70 -12.48 -1.22 -15.27
C PHE A 70 -12.43 -0.95 -16.77
N LYS A 71 -11.37 -0.27 -17.22
CA LYS A 71 -11.10 -0.10 -18.65
C LYS A 71 -9.63 -0.36 -18.90
N TRP A 72 -9.34 -1.37 -19.71
CA TRP A 72 -7.97 -1.64 -20.15
C TRP A 72 -7.42 -0.43 -20.89
N GLN A 73 -6.27 0.09 -20.44
CA GLN A 73 -5.58 1.18 -21.10
C GLN A 73 -4.49 0.60 -22.00
N ARG A 74 -4.39 1.09 -23.25
CA ARG A 74 -3.23 0.80 -24.10
C ARG A 74 -2.07 1.67 -23.62
N LEU A 75 -1.14 1.07 -22.86
CA LEU A 75 0.01 1.77 -22.28
C LEU A 75 1.29 1.50 -23.08
N THR A 76 2.14 2.51 -23.21
CA THR A 76 3.49 2.35 -23.75
C THR A 76 4.43 1.73 -22.73
N LEU A 77 5.57 1.17 -23.15
CA LEU A 77 6.60 0.64 -22.25
C LEU A 77 7.07 1.67 -21.22
N LEU A 78 7.22 2.93 -21.65
CA LEU A 78 7.58 4.03 -20.75
C LEU A 78 6.52 4.26 -19.67
N GLN A 79 5.23 4.20 -20.02
CA GLN A 79 4.13 4.36 -19.06
C GLN A 79 4.04 3.18 -18.08
N ILE A 80 4.32 1.97 -18.54
CA ILE A 80 4.40 0.78 -17.68
C ILE A 80 5.53 0.96 -16.67
N PHE A 81 6.75 1.26 -17.14
CA PHE A 81 7.91 1.48 -16.28
C PHE A 81 7.66 2.61 -15.27
N ALA A 82 7.13 3.74 -15.74
CA ALA A 82 6.80 4.88 -14.89
C ALA A 82 5.74 4.54 -13.83
N THR A 83 4.76 3.69 -14.15
CA THR A 83 3.74 3.22 -13.21
C THR A 83 4.32 2.28 -12.16
N LEU A 84 5.18 1.36 -12.55
CA LEU A 84 5.85 0.45 -11.61
C LEU A 84 6.78 1.21 -10.66
N LEU A 85 7.54 2.19 -11.18
CA LEU A 85 8.38 3.06 -10.37
C LEU A 85 7.54 3.88 -9.39
N TYR A 86 6.45 4.50 -9.86
CA TYR A 86 5.50 5.19 -8.99
C TYR A 86 4.99 4.29 -7.87
N ALA A 87 4.55 3.08 -8.21
CA ALA A 87 4.01 2.14 -7.25
C ALA A 87 5.02 1.76 -6.17
N LEU A 88 6.28 1.52 -6.56
CA LEU A 88 7.35 1.21 -5.60
C LEU A 88 7.70 2.40 -4.70
N LEU A 89 7.74 3.62 -5.25
CA LEU A 89 8.03 4.85 -4.49
C LEU A 89 6.99 5.15 -3.40
N PHE A 90 5.77 4.64 -3.53
CA PHE A 90 4.73 4.74 -2.49
C PHE A 90 4.68 3.50 -1.60
N ALA A 91 4.71 2.30 -2.19
CA ALA A 91 4.62 1.06 -1.43
C ALA A 91 5.77 0.89 -0.44
N PHE A 92 7.02 1.18 -0.85
CA PHE A 92 8.18 0.96 0.00
C PHE A 92 8.17 1.79 1.29
N PRO A 93 8.01 3.12 1.25
CA PRO A 93 7.94 3.93 2.47
C PRO A 93 6.75 3.56 3.35
N GLU A 94 5.61 3.24 2.75
CA GLU A 94 4.41 2.85 3.50
C GLU A 94 4.63 1.52 4.23
N GLU A 95 5.12 0.47 3.56
CA GLU A 95 5.41 -0.79 4.24
C GLU A 95 6.50 -0.65 5.29
N LEU A 96 7.51 0.20 5.05
CA LEU A 96 8.53 0.51 6.05
C LEU A 96 7.91 1.11 7.32
N ILE A 97 7.01 2.09 7.19
CA ILE A 97 6.35 2.75 8.33
C ILE A 97 5.37 1.80 9.00
N PHE A 98 4.43 1.22 8.25
CA PHE A 98 3.32 0.48 8.82
C PHE A 98 3.72 -0.91 9.30
N ARG A 99 4.58 -1.63 8.57
CA ARG A 99 4.95 -3.01 8.92
C ARG A 99 6.26 -3.01 9.70
N GLY A 100 7.24 -2.25 9.22
CA GLY A 100 8.55 -2.15 9.87
C GLY A 100 8.48 -1.52 11.26
N ILE A 101 7.73 -0.41 11.42
CA ILE A 101 7.67 0.33 12.68
C ILE A 101 6.39 0.01 13.44
N ILE A 102 5.22 0.35 12.89
CA ILE A 102 3.95 0.31 13.65
C ILE A 102 3.58 -1.13 14.04
N GLN A 103 3.60 -2.05 13.09
CA GLN A 103 3.24 -3.44 13.37
C GLN A 103 4.24 -4.14 14.29
N THR A 104 5.55 -3.93 14.07
CA THR A 104 6.60 -4.46 14.96
C THR A 104 6.44 -3.90 16.39
N PHE A 105 6.11 -2.61 16.52
CA PHE A 105 5.79 -2.01 17.81
C PHE A 105 4.59 -2.71 18.45
N LEU A 106 3.47 -2.88 17.74
CA LEU A 106 2.30 -3.60 18.25
C LEU A 106 2.64 -5.03 18.68
N GLN A 107 3.47 -5.74 17.93
CA GLN A 107 3.92 -7.10 18.25
C GLN A 107 4.83 -7.17 19.48
N THR A 108 5.42 -6.05 19.89
CA THR A 108 6.23 -5.98 21.12
C THR A 108 5.36 -5.98 22.37
N TYR A 109 4.13 -5.45 22.28
CA TYR A 109 3.24 -5.28 23.43
C TYR A 109 2.01 -6.20 23.41
N LEU A 110 1.68 -6.78 22.25
CA LEU A 110 0.50 -7.62 22.07
C LEU A 110 0.94 -9.02 21.63
N GLU A 111 0.55 -10.03 22.39
CA GLU A 111 0.87 -11.42 22.10
C GLU A 111 -0.01 -12.01 20.98
N ASN A 112 -1.23 -11.49 20.81
CA ASN A 112 -2.18 -12.01 19.84
C ASN A 112 -1.94 -11.45 18.44
N THR A 113 -1.37 -12.28 17.56
CA THR A 113 -1.09 -11.92 16.15
C THR A 113 -2.33 -11.44 15.39
N VAL A 114 -3.52 -12.01 15.65
CA VAL A 114 -4.76 -11.60 14.95
C VAL A 114 -5.13 -10.17 15.34
N VAL A 115 -5.04 -9.83 16.63
CA VAL A 115 -5.30 -8.47 17.13
C VAL A 115 -4.31 -7.49 16.53
N VAL A 116 -3.02 -7.83 16.49
CA VAL A 116 -1.98 -7.02 15.84
C VAL A 116 -2.32 -6.76 14.37
N VAL A 117 -2.72 -7.78 13.61
CA VAL A 117 -3.05 -7.65 12.19
C VAL A 117 -4.25 -6.71 11.99
N ILE A 118 -5.30 -6.86 12.81
CA ILE A 118 -6.50 -6.02 12.75
C ILE A 118 -6.14 -4.56 13.07
N LEU A 119 -5.39 -4.31 14.15
CA LEU A 119 -5.00 -2.96 14.54
C LEU A 119 -4.05 -2.31 13.53
N SER A 120 -3.06 -3.05 13.03
CA SER A 120 -2.15 -2.58 11.98
C SER A 120 -2.91 -2.20 10.70
N GLY A 121 -3.84 -3.07 10.26
CA GLY A 121 -4.72 -2.78 9.14
C GLY A 121 -5.59 -1.55 9.38
N LEU A 122 -6.17 -1.42 10.58
CA LEU A 122 -7.03 -0.28 10.95
C LEU A 122 -6.27 1.04 10.90
N ILE A 123 -5.08 1.10 11.51
CA ILE A 123 -4.20 2.27 11.47
C ILE A 123 -3.86 2.63 10.02
N PHE A 124 -3.53 1.63 9.20
CA PHE A 124 -3.28 1.82 7.78
C PHE A 124 -4.50 2.42 7.06
N GLY A 125 -5.69 1.87 7.26
CA GLY A 125 -6.93 2.38 6.67
C GLY A 125 -7.23 3.83 7.07
N LEU A 126 -7.15 4.13 8.36
CA LEU A 126 -7.41 5.46 8.91
C LEU A 126 -6.40 6.50 8.40
N ALA A 127 -5.12 6.13 8.22
CA ALA A 127 -4.11 7.02 7.68
C ALA A 127 -4.42 7.51 6.25
N HIS A 128 -5.30 6.80 5.52
CA HIS A 128 -5.72 7.15 4.17
C HIS A 128 -7.02 7.97 4.10
N LEU A 129 -7.67 8.28 5.22
CA LEU A 129 -8.87 9.14 5.26
C LEU A 129 -8.71 10.50 4.55
N PRO A 130 -7.54 11.18 4.63
CA PRO A 130 -7.33 12.44 3.92
C PRO A 130 -7.24 12.29 2.39
N ASN A 131 -7.04 11.08 1.85
CA ASN A 131 -6.74 10.90 0.43
C ASN A 131 -7.97 11.19 -0.44
N GLY A 132 -7.85 12.20 -1.29
CA GLY A 132 -8.97 12.68 -2.11
C GLY A 132 -10.00 13.51 -1.33
N SER A 133 -9.75 13.83 -0.06
CA SER A 133 -10.58 14.77 0.72
C SER A 133 -10.44 16.20 0.19
N HIS A 134 -11.50 16.99 0.32
CA HIS A 134 -11.56 18.40 -0.07
C HIS A 134 -11.47 19.36 1.14
N GLY A 135 -10.75 18.95 2.19
CA GLY A 135 -10.52 19.74 3.39
C GLY A 135 -10.27 18.89 4.63
N LEU A 136 -9.92 19.54 5.74
CA LEU A 136 -9.53 18.89 6.99
C LEU A 136 -10.72 18.43 7.86
N HIS A 137 -11.94 18.87 7.53
CA HIS A 137 -13.12 18.49 8.30
C HIS A 137 -13.48 17.00 8.09
N PRO A 138 -13.76 16.22 9.15
CA PRO A 138 -14.02 14.78 9.04
C PRO A 138 -15.16 14.39 8.08
N SER A 139 -16.15 15.25 7.89
CA SER A 139 -17.23 15.02 6.91
C SER A 139 -16.76 15.05 5.45
N LYS A 140 -15.56 15.56 5.17
CA LYS A 140 -14.94 15.60 3.84
C LYS A 140 -13.94 14.47 3.61
N TRP A 141 -13.72 13.59 4.59
CA TRP A 141 -12.78 12.48 4.50
C TRP A 141 -13.31 11.35 3.62
N ASN A 142 -12.38 10.63 3.01
CA ASN A 142 -12.68 9.58 2.05
C ASN A 142 -12.83 8.22 2.75
N TRP A 143 -13.96 8.03 3.42
CA TRP A 143 -14.28 6.80 4.15
C TRP A 143 -14.29 5.55 3.26
N GLN A 144 -14.76 5.68 2.02
CA GLN A 144 -14.75 4.57 1.05
C GLN A 144 -13.32 4.08 0.80
N PHE A 145 -12.40 5.02 0.56
CA PHE A 145 -11.00 4.68 0.34
C PHE A 145 -10.34 4.13 1.60
N ALA A 146 -10.65 4.68 2.78
CA ALA A 146 -10.16 4.16 4.06
C ALA A 146 -10.58 2.70 4.32
N ILE A 147 -11.80 2.30 3.93
CA ILE A 147 -12.26 0.90 4.05
C ILE A 147 -11.49 -0.01 3.08
N VAL A 148 -11.29 0.43 1.83
CA VAL A 148 -10.53 -0.35 0.84
C VAL A 148 -9.08 -0.52 1.29
N THR A 149 -8.45 0.55 1.77
CA THR A 149 -7.07 0.49 2.27
C THR A 149 -6.99 -0.28 3.59
N PHE A 150 -8.01 -0.25 4.46
CA PHE A 150 -8.09 -1.14 5.62
C PHE A 150 -8.01 -2.61 5.22
N VAL A 151 -8.81 -3.04 4.25
CA VAL A 151 -8.82 -4.44 3.78
C VAL A 151 -7.47 -4.83 3.16
N GLY A 152 -6.88 -3.97 2.33
CA GLY A 152 -5.51 -4.18 1.82
C GLY A 152 -4.48 -4.19 2.96
N GLY A 153 -4.70 -3.35 3.97
CA GLY A 153 -3.85 -3.23 5.14
C GLY A 153 -3.80 -4.49 5.98
N LEU A 154 -4.97 -5.15 6.16
CA LEU A 154 -5.07 -6.47 6.80
C LEU A 154 -4.25 -7.53 6.06
N LEU A 155 -4.34 -7.56 4.73
CA LEU A 155 -3.60 -8.50 3.90
C LEU A 155 -2.08 -8.32 4.09
N PHE A 156 -1.58 -7.10 3.93
CA PHE A 156 -0.13 -6.84 4.04
C PHE A 156 0.35 -7.08 5.47
N ALA A 157 -0.46 -6.72 6.48
CA ALA A 157 -0.14 -7.00 7.88
C ALA A 157 -0.06 -8.51 8.16
N TYR A 158 -1.00 -9.30 7.63
CA TYR A 158 -0.97 -10.76 7.75
C TYR A 158 0.25 -11.37 7.07
N ILE A 159 0.56 -10.95 5.84
CA ILE A 159 1.74 -11.41 5.09
C ILE A 159 3.04 -11.06 5.82
N PHE A 160 3.13 -9.86 6.39
CA PHE A 160 4.29 -9.48 7.21
C PHE A 160 4.40 -10.35 8.47
N ALA A 161 3.29 -10.64 9.15
CA ALA A 161 3.30 -11.49 10.35
C ALA A 161 3.80 -12.91 10.04
N LEU A 162 3.48 -13.45 8.86
CA LEU A 162 3.91 -14.77 8.40
C LEU A 162 5.36 -14.81 7.90
N THR A 163 5.76 -13.80 7.15
CA THR A 163 7.05 -13.81 6.45
C THR A 163 8.15 -13.12 7.22
N ARG A 164 7.80 -12.24 8.17
CA ARG A 164 8.72 -11.35 8.91
C ARG A 164 9.66 -10.57 7.98
N SER A 165 9.22 -10.34 6.74
CA SER A 165 9.96 -9.66 5.70
C SER A 165 9.13 -8.52 5.14
N LEU A 166 9.75 -7.36 4.96
CA LEU A 166 9.18 -6.18 4.32
C LEU A 166 9.17 -6.30 2.79
N LEU A 167 10.00 -7.19 2.22
CA LEU A 167 10.15 -7.32 0.78
C LEU A 167 8.85 -7.81 0.12
N ILE A 168 8.27 -8.89 0.67
CA ILE A 168 7.05 -9.50 0.13
C ILE A 168 5.85 -8.54 0.17
N PRO A 169 5.46 -7.95 1.32
CA PRO A 169 4.36 -6.99 1.34
C PRO A 169 4.65 -5.74 0.49
N THR A 170 5.90 -5.27 0.39
CA THR A 170 6.26 -4.13 -0.47
C THR A 170 6.00 -4.43 -1.95
N ILE A 171 6.47 -5.58 -2.44
CA ILE A 171 6.24 -5.99 -3.84
C ILE A 171 4.74 -6.12 -4.09
N LEU A 172 4.01 -6.78 -3.19
CA LEU A 172 2.56 -6.99 -3.35
C LEU A 172 1.80 -5.66 -3.33
N HIS A 173 2.10 -4.77 -2.40
CA HIS A 173 1.50 -3.44 -2.35
C HIS A 173 1.82 -2.64 -3.64
N GLY A 174 3.06 -2.69 -4.13
CA GLY A 174 3.42 -2.10 -5.41
C GLY A 174 2.61 -2.68 -6.58
N LEU A 175 2.41 -4.00 -6.63
CA LEU A 175 1.58 -4.64 -7.65
C LEU A 175 0.11 -4.22 -7.56
N PHE A 176 -0.45 -4.06 -6.36
CA PHE A 176 -1.80 -3.54 -6.15
C PHE A 176 -1.93 -2.09 -6.67
N LEU A 177 -0.98 -1.22 -6.35
CA LEU A 177 -0.96 0.17 -6.84
C LEU A 177 -0.85 0.22 -8.37
N ALA A 178 0.03 -0.60 -8.96
CA ALA A 178 0.18 -0.70 -10.41
C ALA A 178 -1.09 -1.23 -11.07
N PHE A 179 -1.69 -2.28 -10.53
CA PHE A 179 -2.98 -2.82 -10.99
C PHE A 179 -4.06 -1.74 -10.98
N PHE A 180 -4.27 -1.03 -9.87
CA PHE A 180 -5.28 0.01 -9.84
C PHE A 180 -5.01 1.13 -10.85
N ARG A 181 -3.74 1.51 -11.05
CA ARG A 181 -3.38 2.54 -12.02
C ARG A 181 -3.55 2.10 -13.48
N PHE A 182 -3.37 0.82 -13.77
CA PHE A 182 -3.57 0.25 -15.10
C PHE A 182 -5.07 0.09 -15.46
N TYR A 183 -5.91 -0.27 -14.48
CA TYR A 183 -7.29 -0.70 -14.74
C TYR A 183 -8.36 0.29 -14.29
N ILE A 184 -8.09 1.17 -13.33
CA ILE A 184 -9.01 2.23 -12.90
C ILE A 184 -8.71 3.48 -13.73
N LYS A 185 -9.67 3.87 -14.57
CA LYS A 185 -9.60 5.13 -15.31
C LYS A 185 -9.62 6.29 -14.30
N GLY A 186 -8.57 7.10 -14.27
CA GLY A 186 -8.60 8.37 -13.55
C GLY A 186 -9.77 9.21 -14.06
N LYS A 187 -10.56 9.77 -13.14
CA LYS A 187 -11.44 10.90 -13.49
C LYS A 187 -10.57 12.10 -13.85
#